data_AF-A0A0Q6XG54-F1
#
_entry.id   AF-A0A0Q6XG54-F1
#
_cell.length_a   1.000
_cell.length_b   1.000
_cell.length_c   1.000
_cell.angle_alpha   90.00
_cell.angle_beta   90.00
_cell.angle_gamma   90.00
#
_symmetry.space_group_name_H-M   'P 1'
#
loop_
_entity.id
_entity.type
_entity.pdbx_description
1 polymer ?
#
loop_
_entity_poly.entity_id
_entity_poly.type
_entity_poly.pdbx_seq_one_letter_code
_entity_poly.pdbx_strand_id
1 'polypeptide(L)'
;MRSNAIGKRGPGVAAVVATWATVLLVSGCAVPIRPSDLPVPAKVTCLQLATPLESTETRGLLSIVWITRLERGPYVAEREDDEGTYFRAPPGGISVTAPAEAKRMPLAYRSVADGGFWIPRDPSKLPRVYRYLSAESAAVTVPPASAHCATSTYTRDPVTQDLRLMDFAAGGAVAGATGAVVARSMGLGAPSGMSYGQSAAVGAVGGAIGGLIVASLINMDMGKITFDSTTLEGPFVDALRRAAQDPITLDDISPRRQD
;
A
#
# COMPACT_ATOMS: atom_id res chain seq x y z
N MET A 1 -32.31 -20.47 81.05
CA MET A 1 -30.89 -20.74 80.68
C MET A 1 -30.86 -21.47 79.34
N ARG A 2 -29.88 -21.15 78.47
CA ARG A 2 -29.77 -21.40 77.00
C ARG A 2 -30.46 -20.29 76.18
N SER A 3 -29.78 -19.18 75.84
CA SER A 3 -28.71 -18.98 74.83
C SER A 3 -29.15 -19.38 73.41
N ASN A 4 -29.34 -18.38 72.53
CA ASN A 4 -28.79 -18.43 71.18
C ASN A 4 -28.75 -17.06 70.49
N ALA A 5 -27.66 -16.88 69.76
CA ALA A 5 -27.03 -15.63 69.38
C ALA A 5 -27.60 -14.99 68.11
N ILE A 6 -27.54 -13.66 68.07
CA ILE A 6 -27.82 -12.81 66.90
C ILE A 6 -26.57 -12.81 66.01
N GLY A 7 -26.68 -13.46 64.85
CA GLY A 7 -25.64 -13.48 63.82
C GLY A 7 -25.62 -12.18 63.01
N LYS A 8 -24.50 -11.46 63.05
CA LYS A 8 -24.15 -10.34 62.16
C LYS A 8 -23.98 -10.85 60.73
N ARG A 9 -24.74 -10.29 59.76
CA ARG A 9 -24.44 -10.42 58.32
C ARG A 9 -23.59 -9.23 57.90
N GLY A 10 -22.36 -9.50 57.45
CA GLY A 10 -21.46 -8.51 56.88
C GLY A 10 -21.86 -8.11 55.45
N PRO A 11 -21.60 -6.87 55.02
CA PRO A 11 -21.74 -6.47 53.62
C PRO A 11 -20.44 -6.84 52.91
N GLY A 12 -20.47 -7.86 52.05
CA GLY A 12 -19.21 -8.41 51.54
C GLY A 12 -19.27 -9.20 50.25
N VAL A 13 -20.21 -8.96 49.33
CA VAL A 13 -20.11 -9.54 47.97
C VAL A 13 -20.93 -8.69 46.98
N ALA A 14 -20.47 -7.49 46.60
CA ALA A 14 -21.16 -6.74 45.53
C ALA A 14 -20.23 -5.87 44.65
N ALA A 15 -18.92 -5.90 44.83
CA ALA A 15 -18.03 -4.90 44.22
C ALA A 15 -16.79 -5.48 43.51
N VAL A 16 -16.89 -6.63 42.85
CA VAL A 16 -15.73 -7.21 42.11
C VAL A 16 -16.04 -7.64 40.67
N VAL A 17 -17.31 -7.66 40.22
CA VAL A 17 -17.64 -8.21 38.88
C VAL A 17 -17.70 -7.15 37.76
N ALA A 18 -17.68 -5.86 38.08
CA ALA A 18 -17.88 -4.78 37.09
C ALA A 18 -16.59 -4.23 36.43
N THR A 19 -15.44 -4.90 36.57
CA THR A 19 -14.14 -4.39 36.10
C THR A 19 -13.41 -5.35 35.14
N TRP A 20 -14.15 -6.19 34.41
CA TRP A 20 -13.57 -7.10 33.40
C TRP A 20 -14.12 -6.91 31.97
N ALA A 21 -15.09 -6.02 31.77
CA ALA A 21 -15.75 -5.81 30.47
C ALA A 21 -15.15 -4.69 29.60
N THR A 22 -14.19 -3.90 30.11
CA THR A 22 -13.70 -2.69 29.42
C THR A 22 -12.41 -2.88 28.61
N VAL A 23 -11.82 -4.09 28.60
CA VAL A 23 -10.49 -4.34 28.00
C VAL A 23 -10.56 -4.79 26.52
N LEU A 24 -11.74 -5.09 25.98
CA LEU A 24 -11.84 -5.70 24.63
C LEU A 24 -12.04 -4.71 23.46
N LEU A 25 -12.14 -3.40 23.69
CA LEU A 25 -12.49 -2.43 22.63
C LEU A 25 -11.33 -1.52 22.16
N VAL A 26 -10.09 -1.77 22.60
CA VAL A 26 -8.91 -1.00 22.14
C VAL A 26 -8.00 -1.84 21.25
N SER A 27 -8.57 -2.72 20.42
CA SER A 27 -7.84 -3.17 19.22
C SER A 27 -7.99 -2.06 18.19
N GLY A 28 -6.96 -1.23 18.06
CA GLY A 28 -6.92 -0.14 17.08
C GLY A 28 -7.13 -0.70 15.68
N CYS A 29 -8.36 -0.57 15.17
CA CYS A 29 -8.69 -0.86 13.79
C CYS A 29 -7.90 0.10 12.91
N ALA A 30 -6.78 -0.35 12.35
CA ALA A 30 -6.26 0.27 11.15
C ALA A 30 -7.34 0.11 10.08
N VAL A 31 -8.18 1.14 9.90
CA VAL A 31 -9.29 1.09 8.96
C VAL A 31 -8.70 0.91 7.56
N PRO A 32 -9.01 -0.18 6.86
CA PRO A 32 -8.51 -0.41 5.52
C PRO A 32 -8.98 0.72 4.60
N ILE A 33 -8.05 1.43 3.96
CA ILE A 33 -8.37 2.60 3.13
C ILE A 33 -8.70 2.12 1.71
N ARG A 34 -9.88 2.47 1.20
CA ARG A 34 -10.22 2.21 -0.20
C ARG A 34 -9.73 3.38 -1.05
N PRO A 35 -8.96 3.13 -2.13
CA PRO A 35 -8.45 4.20 -2.99
C PRO A 35 -9.54 5.03 -3.64
N SER A 36 -10.69 4.41 -3.95
CA SER A 36 -11.88 5.07 -4.52
C SER A 36 -12.51 6.11 -3.59
N ASP A 37 -12.24 6.00 -2.29
CA ASP A 37 -12.81 6.90 -1.27
C ASP A 37 -11.90 8.12 -1.06
N LEU A 38 -10.73 8.14 -1.71
CA LEU A 38 -9.78 9.24 -1.66
C LEU A 38 -9.87 10.11 -2.91
N PRO A 39 -9.91 11.45 -2.78
CA PRO A 39 -9.85 12.34 -3.92
C PRO A 39 -8.53 12.20 -4.70
N VAL A 40 -8.62 12.44 -5.99
CA VAL A 40 -7.44 12.62 -6.86
C VAL A 40 -6.89 14.03 -6.63
N PRO A 41 -5.56 14.22 -6.53
CA PRO A 41 -4.98 15.55 -6.38
C PRO A 41 -5.45 16.52 -7.46
N ALA A 42 -5.74 17.75 -7.04
CA ALA A 42 -6.14 18.83 -7.96
C ALA A 42 -5.02 19.17 -8.96
N LYS A 43 -3.76 19.00 -8.55
CA LYS A 43 -2.57 19.07 -9.41
C LYS A 43 -1.83 17.76 -9.33
N VAL A 44 -1.66 17.09 -10.47
CA VAL A 44 -0.93 15.80 -10.48
C VAL A 44 0.56 16.10 -10.47
N THR A 45 1.23 15.72 -9.38
CA THR A 45 2.68 15.91 -9.22
C THR A 45 3.44 14.60 -9.33
N CYS A 46 4.74 14.69 -9.59
CA CYS A 46 5.65 13.57 -9.70
C CYS A 46 6.92 13.81 -8.90
N LEU A 47 7.36 12.81 -8.15
CA LEU A 47 8.60 12.78 -7.41
C LEU A 47 9.57 11.82 -8.08
N GLN A 48 10.79 12.26 -8.34
CA GLN A 48 11.81 11.41 -8.93
C GLN A 48 12.67 10.78 -7.82
N LEU A 49 12.70 9.46 -7.75
CA LEU A 49 13.76 8.73 -7.06
C LEU A 49 14.89 8.44 -8.06
N ALA A 50 16.03 9.10 -7.89
CA ALA A 50 17.19 8.92 -8.78
C ALA A 50 17.87 7.55 -8.57
N THR A 51 17.90 7.09 -7.32
CA THR A 51 18.46 5.81 -6.89
C THR A 51 17.39 5.03 -6.14
N PRO A 52 17.48 3.68 -6.13
CA PRO A 52 16.63 2.89 -5.24
C PRO A 52 16.90 3.27 -3.78
N LEU A 53 15.86 3.19 -2.96
CA LEU A 53 15.94 3.37 -1.51
C LEU A 53 15.72 2.04 -0.83
N GLU A 54 16.52 1.74 0.19
CA GLU A 54 16.39 0.53 0.99
C GLU A 54 16.34 0.91 2.47
N SER A 55 15.47 0.23 3.21
CA SER A 55 15.38 0.31 4.66
C SER A 55 15.45 -1.11 5.21
N THR A 56 16.31 -1.32 6.19
CA THR A 56 16.43 -2.60 6.86
C THR A 56 15.73 -2.53 8.22
N GLU A 57 14.97 -3.55 8.58
CA GLU A 57 14.35 -3.63 9.89
C GLU A 57 14.28 -5.06 10.41
N THR A 58 14.49 -5.24 11.70
CA THR A 58 14.32 -6.51 12.38
C THR A 58 12.90 -6.62 12.94
N ARG A 59 12.10 -7.59 12.50
CA ARG A 59 10.71 -7.78 12.94
C ARG A 59 10.39 -9.20 13.40
N GLY A 60 9.36 -9.30 14.23
CA GLY A 60 8.76 -10.55 14.69
C GLY A 60 9.51 -11.21 15.83
N LEU A 61 8.90 -12.26 16.41
CA LEU A 61 9.44 -12.98 17.58
C LEU A 61 10.82 -13.62 17.31
N LEU A 62 11.11 -13.92 16.05
CA LEU A 62 12.35 -14.55 15.62
C LEU A 62 13.43 -13.54 15.18
N SER A 63 13.20 -12.23 15.37
CA SER A 63 14.13 -11.16 14.97
C SER A 63 14.62 -11.30 13.53
N ILE A 64 13.68 -11.53 12.60
CA ILE A 64 14.01 -11.71 11.19
C ILE A 64 14.30 -10.32 10.61
N VAL A 65 15.42 -10.19 9.92
CA VAL A 65 15.75 -8.98 9.16
C VAL A 65 14.89 -8.93 7.91
N TRP A 66 14.30 -7.77 7.64
CA TRP A 66 13.48 -7.49 6.47
C TRP A 66 14.05 -6.27 5.77
N ILE A 67 14.17 -6.36 4.45
CA ILE A 67 14.65 -5.27 3.59
C ILE A 67 13.45 -4.80 2.77
N THR A 68 13.02 -3.57 3.03
CA THR A 68 12.04 -2.86 2.20
C THR A 68 12.78 -2.01 1.19
N ARG A 69 12.47 -2.19 -0.10
CA ARG A 69 13.11 -1.49 -1.20
C ARG A 69 12.07 -0.76 -2.05
N LEU A 70 12.31 0.52 -2.27
CA LEU A 70 11.67 1.34 -3.29
C LEU A 70 12.61 1.44 -4.49
N GLU A 71 12.15 1.03 -5.67
CA GLU A 71 12.95 1.15 -6.88
C GLU A 71 13.14 2.61 -7.31
N ARG A 72 14.18 2.85 -8.09
CA ARG A 72 14.33 4.16 -8.76
C ARG A 72 13.19 4.39 -9.74
N GLY A 73 12.91 5.65 -10.01
CA GLY A 73 11.96 6.05 -11.04
C GLY A 73 11.04 7.17 -10.58
N PRO A 74 10.06 7.51 -11.43
CA PRO A 74 9.06 8.52 -11.12
C PRO A 74 7.92 7.93 -10.29
N TYR A 75 7.56 8.66 -9.24
CA TYR A 75 6.47 8.35 -8.33
C TYR A 75 5.39 9.41 -8.48
N VAL A 76 4.19 9.03 -8.90
CA VAL A 76 3.15 10.00 -9.29
C VAL A 76 2.10 10.11 -8.18
N ALA A 77 1.75 11.34 -7.82
CA ALA A 77 0.67 11.63 -6.89
C ALA A 77 -0.65 11.12 -7.46
N GLU A 78 -1.21 10.09 -6.82
CA GLU A 78 -2.44 9.44 -7.31
C GLU A 78 -3.67 9.79 -6.50
N ARG A 79 -3.52 9.96 -5.19
CA ARG A 79 -4.57 10.23 -4.23
C ARG A 79 -4.08 11.22 -3.18
N GLU A 80 -4.99 11.92 -2.54
CA GLU A 80 -4.71 12.76 -1.38
C GLU A 80 -5.78 12.55 -0.31
N ASP A 81 -5.38 12.78 0.94
CA ASP A 81 -6.30 12.93 2.07
C ASP A 81 -5.98 14.24 2.81
N ASP A 82 -6.71 14.49 3.89
CA ASP A 82 -6.49 15.69 4.71
C ASP A 82 -5.08 15.72 5.34
N GLU A 83 -4.47 14.54 5.50
CA GLU A 83 -3.19 14.38 6.19
C GLU A 83 -1.97 14.37 5.25
N GLY A 84 -2.13 14.05 3.96
CA GLY A 84 -1.01 13.90 3.03
C GLY A 84 -1.37 13.45 1.63
N THR A 85 -0.35 13.06 0.87
CA THR A 85 -0.45 12.69 -0.54
C THR A 85 0.16 11.32 -0.80
N TYR A 86 -0.54 10.49 -1.55
CA TYR A 86 -0.12 9.14 -1.93
C TYR A 86 0.60 9.20 -3.29
N PHE A 87 1.87 8.82 -3.31
CA PHE A 87 2.69 8.76 -4.51
C PHE A 87 2.90 7.30 -4.91
N ARG A 88 2.33 6.90 -6.05
CA ARG A 88 2.41 5.53 -6.58
C ARG A 88 3.75 5.28 -7.24
N ALA A 89 4.36 4.16 -6.89
CA ALA A 89 5.58 3.66 -7.51
C ALA A 89 5.31 3.16 -8.94
N PRO A 90 6.37 3.06 -9.78
CA PRO A 90 6.31 2.26 -10.99
C PRO A 90 5.90 0.80 -10.68
N PRO A 91 5.38 0.05 -11.67
CA PRO A 91 4.97 -1.35 -11.51
C PRO A 91 6.03 -2.25 -10.86
N GLY A 92 5.69 -2.85 -9.72
CA GLY A 92 6.63 -3.67 -8.94
C GLY A 92 7.80 -2.89 -8.32
N GLY A 93 7.67 -1.56 -8.21
CA GLY A 93 8.66 -0.68 -7.62
C GLY A 93 8.76 -0.75 -6.10
N ILE A 94 8.00 -1.65 -5.46
CA ILE A 94 8.13 -1.97 -4.03
C ILE A 94 8.44 -3.46 -3.89
N SER A 95 9.48 -3.76 -3.14
CA SER A 95 9.77 -5.13 -2.72
C SER A 95 10.10 -5.20 -1.23
N VAL A 96 9.62 -6.27 -0.60
CA VAL A 96 9.96 -6.62 0.78
C VAL A 96 10.56 -8.01 0.75
N THR A 97 11.81 -8.11 1.19
CA THR A 97 12.58 -9.36 1.16
C THR A 97 13.13 -9.69 2.53
N ALA A 98 13.18 -10.97 2.86
CA ALA A 98 13.98 -11.47 3.95
C ALA A 98 15.35 -11.92 3.39
N PRO A 99 16.44 -11.90 4.19
CA PRO A 99 17.75 -12.32 3.73
C PRO A 99 17.75 -13.80 3.33
N ALA A 100 18.72 -14.19 2.52
CA ALA A 100 18.80 -15.52 1.90
C ALA A 100 18.78 -16.68 2.91
N GLU A 101 19.23 -16.43 4.13
CA GLU A 101 19.26 -17.37 5.24
C GLU A 101 17.86 -17.68 5.79
N ALA A 102 16.88 -16.79 5.56
CA ALA A 102 15.47 -16.96 5.93
C ALA A 102 14.67 -17.82 4.92
N LYS A 103 15.32 -18.41 3.89
CA LYS A 103 14.72 -19.29 2.86
C LYS A 103 13.86 -20.45 3.39
N ARG A 104 13.98 -20.79 4.67
CA ARG A 104 13.15 -21.83 5.32
C ARG A 104 11.67 -21.42 5.48
N MET A 105 11.30 -20.19 5.17
CA MET A 105 9.91 -19.70 5.18
C MET A 105 9.41 -19.40 3.74
N PRO A 106 8.85 -20.41 3.03
CA PRO A 106 8.50 -20.29 1.61
C PRO A 106 7.46 -19.20 1.28
N LEU A 107 6.62 -18.81 2.24
CA LEU A 107 5.58 -17.79 2.06
C LEU A 107 6.03 -16.36 2.42
N ALA A 108 7.25 -16.18 2.93
CA ALA A 108 7.71 -14.92 3.53
C ALA A 108 8.96 -14.34 2.84
N TYR A 109 9.56 -15.06 1.88
CA TYR A 109 10.92 -14.78 1.43
C TYR A 109 11.04 -13.50 0.59
N ARG A 110 10.08 -13.25 -0.30
CA ARG A 110 10.06 -12.08 -1.17
C ARG A 110 8.64 -11.80 -1.60
N SER A 111 8.17 -10.59 -1.32
CA SER A 111 6.95 -10.06 -1.90
C SER A 111 7.29 -8.83 -2.72
N VAL A 112 6.74 -8.77 -3.93
CA VAL A 112 6.73 -7.58 -4.77
C VAL A 112 5.29 -7.12 -4.80
N ALA A 113 5.06 -5.85 -4.55
CA ALA A 113 3.71 -5.31 -4.46
C ALA A 113 3.59 -4.04 -5.29
N ASP A 114 2.37 -3.81 -5.77
CA ASP A 114 1.99 -2.47 -6.21
C ASP A 114 1.71 -1.62 -4.98
N GLY A 115 2.07 -0.34 -5.07
CA GLY A 115 1.89 0.59 -3.97
C GLY A 115 2.72 1.84 -4.19
N GLY A 116 3.12 2.46 -3.09
CA GLY A 116 3.92 3.66 -3.14
C GLY A 116 4.41 4.09 -1.78
N PHE A 117 4.60 5.39 -1.64
CA PHE A 117 4.77 6.01 -0.35
C PHE A 117 3.80 7.17 -0.19
N TRP A 118 3.40 7.41 1.04
CA TRP A 118 2.57 8.52 1.45
C TRP A 118 3.47 9.57 2.11
N ILE A 119 3.33 10.82 1.65
CA ILE A 119 4.03 11.97 2.22
C ILE A 119 3.03 12.77 3.05
N PRO A 120 3.28 12.96 4.36
CA PRO A 120 2.42 13.80 5.18
C PRO A 120 2.54 15.27 4.77
N ARG A 121 1.41 15.98 4.87
CA ARG A 121 1.34 17.45 4.77
C ARG A 121 2.06 18.12 5.95
N ASP A 122 1.95 17.53 7.13
CA ASP A 122 2.68 17.96 8.32
C ASP A 122 4.12 17.42 8.27
N PRO A 123 5.16 18.28 8.15
CA PRO A 123 6.54 17.85 8.03
C PRO A 123 7.08 17.17 9.30
N SER A 124 6.41 17.32 10.45
CA SER A 124 6.77 16.65 11.69
C SER A 124 6.41 15.16 11.68
N LYS A 125 5.41 14.75 10.87
CA LYS A 125 5.06 13.36 10.65
C LYS A 125 6.08 12.69 9.72
N LEU A 126 6.18 11.36 9.82
CA LEU A 126 7.07 10.56 8.98
C LEU A 126 6.35 10.10 7.71
N PRO A 127 7.02 10.12 6.53
CA PRO A 127 6.59 9.37 5.36
C PRO A 127 6.34 7.90 5.68
N ARG A 128 5.44 7.25 4.94
CA ARG A 128 5.08 5.84 5.14
C ARG A 128 5.02 5.11 3.82
N VAL A 129 5.54 3.89 3.76
CA VAL A 129 5.34 3.00 2.62
C VAL A 129 3.94 2.40 2.70
N TYR A 130 3.23 2.35 1.59
CA TYR A 130 1.95 1.66 1.50
C TYR A 130 1.96 0.66 0.33
N ARG A 131 1.11 -0.35 0.44
CA ARG A 131 0.90 -1.36 -0.59
C ARG A 131 -0.59 -1.58 -0.82
N TYR A 132 -0.93 -1.92 -2.06
CA TYR A 132 -2.22 -2.46 -2.40
C TYR A 132 -2.31 -3.91 -1.91
N LEU A 133 -3.35 -4.23 -1.16
CA LEU A 133 -3.58 -5.61 -0.75
C LEU A 133 -3.90 -6.46 -1.99
N SER A 134 -3.08 -7.48 -2.23
CA SER A 134 -3.20 -8.40 -3.36
C SER A 134 -2.90 -9.82 -2.90
N ALA A 135 -3.60 -10.80 -3.49
CA ALA A 135 -3.31 -12.21 -3.30
C ALA A 135 -2.07 -12.67 -4.10
N GLU A 136 -1.70 -11.92 -5.14
CA GLU A 136 -0.58 -12.22 -6.02
C GLU A 136 0.53 -11.17 -5.89
N SER A 137 1.78 -11.60 -6.08
CA SER A 137 2.90 -10.66 -6.20
C SER A 137 2.77 -9.86 -7.50
N ALA A 138 3.02 -8.56 -7.42
CA ALA A 138 3.02 -7.70 -8.60
C ALA A 138 4.15 -8.10 -9.57
N ALA A 139 3.90 -7.89 -10.87
CA ALA A 139 4.91 -8.10 -11.89
C ALA A 139 6.04 -7.08 -11.72
N VAL A 140 7.28 -7.54 -11.52
CA VAL A 140 8.45 -6.66 -11.48
C VAL A 140 8.70 -6.11 -12.87
N THR A 141 8.56 -4.80 -13.02
CA THR A 141 9.01 -4.09 -14.21
C THR A 141 10.08 -3.12 -13.79
N VAL A 142 11.35 -3.43 -14.07
CA VAL A 142 12.45 -2.50 -13.77
C VAL A 142 12.26 -1.28 -14.66
N PRO A 143 12.07 -0.07 -14.09
CA PRO A 143 11.91 1.11 -14.91
C PRO A 143 13.17 1.31 -15.78
N PRO A 144 13.01 1.62 -17.09
CA PRO A 144 14.15 1.90 -17.94
C PRO A 144 14.94 3.08 -17.38
N ALA A 145 16.22 3.18 -17.71
CA ALA A 145 17.06 4.28 -17.21
C ALA A 145 16.52 5.68 -17.59
N SER A 146 15.72 5.76 -18.65
CA SER A 146 15.04 6.98 -19.12
C SER A 146 13.71 7.27 -18.44
N ALA A 147 13.25 6.44 -17.49
CA ALA A 147 12.01 6.67 -16.76
C ALA A 147 12.19 7.87 -15.82
N HIS A 148 11.58 8.99 -16.20
CA HIS A 148 11.69 10.26 -15.48
C HIS A 148 10.34 10.93 -15.35
N CYS A 149 10.16 11.76 -14.31
CA CYS A 149 8.95 12.56 -14.17
C CYS A 149 8.62 13.41 -15.41
N ALA A 150 9.64 13.88 -16.14
CA ALA A 150 9.47 14.63 -17.38
C ALA A 150 8.96 13.78 -18.57
N THR A 151 9.09 12.46 -18.50
CA THR A 151 8.63 11.51 -19.55
C THR A 151 7.46 10.65 -19.09
N SER A 152 7.03 10.81 -17.83
CA SER A 152 5.82 10.20 -17.28
C SER A 152 4.60 10.86 -17.89
N THR A 153 3.66 10.03 -18.34
CA THR A 153 2.36 10.51 -18.81
C THR A 153 1.26 9.84 -18.01
N TYR A 154 0.14 10.55 -17.88
CA TYR A 154 -1.03 10.03 -17.21
C TYR A 154 -2.27 10.38 -18.03
N THR A 155 -3.31 9.55 -17.93
CA THR A 155 -4.63 9.88 -18.48
C THR A 155 -5.64 9.87 -17.35
N ARG A 156 -6.52 10.86 -17.31
CA ARG A 156 -7.63 10.89 -16.36
C ARG A 156 -8.86 10.21 -16.99
N ASP A 157 -9.45 9.27 -16.29
CA ASP A 157 -10.71 8.64 -16.68
C ASP A 157 -11.81 9.71 -16.61
N PRO A 158 -12.53 9.98 -17.72
CA PRO A 158 -13.52 11.06 -17.74
C PRO A 158 -14.71 10.78 -16.81
N VAL A 159 -15.00 9.50 -16.51
CA VAL A 159 -16.16 9.10 -15.70
C VAL A 159 -15.78 9.02 -14.23
N THR A 160 -14.71 8.29 -13.90
CA THR A 160 -14.34 8.07 -12.49
C THR A 160 -13.34 9.09 -11.96
N GLN A 161 -12.79 9.94 -12.83
CA GLN A 161 -11.68 10.87 -12.53
C GLN A 161 -10.38 10.18 -12.10
N ASP A 162 -10.34 8.85 -12.15
CA ASP A 162 -9.17 8.06 -11.82
C ASP A 162 -8.02 8.37 -12.77
N LEU A 163 -6.82 8.50 -12.21
CA LEU A 163 -5.64 8.56 -13.06
C LEU A 163 -5.38 7.17 -13.67
N ARG A 164 -4.72 7.10 -14.80
CA ARG A 164 -4.12 5.87 -15.30
C ARG A 164 -2.72 6.27 -15.73
N LEU A 165 -1.73 5.71 -15.07
CA LEU A 165 -0.34 5.91 -15.44
C LEU A 165 -0.10 5.12 -16.72
N MET A 166 0.35 5.82 -17.76
CA MET A 166 0.81 5.19 -18.99
C MET A 166 2.32 5.02 -18.82
N ASP A 167 2.84 3.79 -18.92
CA ASP A 167 4.27 3.57 -18.69
C ASP A 167 5.11 4.49 -19.59
N PHE A 168 6.24 4.88 -19.02
CA PHE A 168 7.19 5.86 -19.55
C PHE A 168 7.44 5.66 -21.03
N ALA A 169 7.38 6.76 -21.79
CA ALA A 169 7.89 6.74 -23.15
C ALA A 169 9.39 6.41 -23.06
N ALA A 170 9.78 5.21 -23.47
CA ALA A 170 11.18 4.84 -23.55
C ALA A 170 11.83 5.80 -24.56
N GLY A 171 12.70 6.66 -24.05
CA GLY A 171 13.35 7.71 -24.82
C GLY A 171 14.33 7.11 -25.82
N GLY A 172 13.81 6.69 -26.97
CA GLY A 172 14.55 6.38 -28.18
C GLY A 172 13.98 7.23 -29.31
N ALA A 173 14.72 8.27 -29.70
CA ALA A 173 14.35 9.17 -30.78
C ALA A 173 14.14 8.41 -32.10
N VAL A 174 12.91 8.36 -32.64
CA VAL A 174 12.56 8.56 -34.06
C VAL A 174 11.04 8.73 -34.15
N ALA A 175 10.62 9.76 -34.88
CA ALA A 175 9.26 10.07 -35.28
C ALA A 175 8.49 8.89 -35.89
N GLY A 176 7.22 8.73 -35.55
CA GLY A 176 6.28 7.86 -36.26
C GLY A 176 5.38 7.06 -35.34
N ALA A 177 4.24 6.61 -35.86
CA ALA A 177 3.07 6.02 -35.20
C ALA A 177 3.31 4.74 -34.33
N THR A 178 4.54 4.42 -33.97
CA THR A 178 4.96 3.22 -33.23
C THR A 178 5.88 3.55 -32.04
N GLY A 179 5.66 4.69 -31.37
CA GLY A 179 6.14 4.85 -29.99
C GLY A 179 5.41 3.84 -29.12
N ALA A 180 5.99 2.67 -28.92
CA ALA A 180 5.42 1.62 -28.09
C ALA A 180 5.37 2.12 -26.64
N VAL A 181 4.26 2.77 -26.28
CA VAL A 181 3.82 2.87 -24.90
C VAL A 181 3.72 1.42 -24.43
N VAL A 182 4.48 1.02 -23.42
CA VAL A 182 4.20 -0.23 -22.71
C VAL A 182 2.90 0.03 -21.94
N ALA A 183 1.77 0.05 -22.62
CA ALA A 183 0.50 0.41 -22.01
C ALA A 183 0.01 -0.77 -21.17
N ARG A 184 0.51 -0.91 -19.94
CA ARG A 184 -0.25 -1.58 -18.90
C ARG A 184 -1.21 -0.56 -18.33
N SER A 185 -2.44 -0.55 -18.86
CA SER A 185 -3.52 0.24 -18.28
C SER A 185 -3.82 -0.31 -16.88
N MET A 186 -3.18 0.26 -15.87
CA MET A 186 -3.54 0.00 -14.49
C MET A 186 -4.72 0.89 -14.17
N GLY A 187 -5.94 0.35 -14.32
CA GLY A 187 -7.15 1.05 -13.92
C GLY A 187 -7.06 1.37 -12.43
N LEU A 188 -7.09 2.65 -12.05
CA LEU A 188 -7.03 3.10 -10.66
C LEU A 188 -8.38 3.01 -9.91
N GLY A 189 -9.44 2.48 -10.56
CA GLY A 189 -10.79 2.33 -9.96
C GLY A 189 -11.50 1.01 -10.24
N ALA A 190 -10.82 0.01 -10.79
CA ALA A 190 -11.36 -1.35 -10.91
C ALA A 190 -10.23 -2.35 -10.62
N PRO A 191 -10.50 -3.44 -9.89
CA PRO A 191 -9.50 -4.49 -9.68
C PRO A 191 -9.04 -4.92 -11.07
N SER A 192 -7.77 -4.65 -11.37
CA SER A 192 -7.14 -4.98 -12.63
C SER A 192 -7.26 -6.49 -12.86
N GLY A 193 -8.27 -6.90 -13.63
CA GLY A 193 -8.30 -8.11 -14.44
C GLY A 193 -7.85 -9.44 -13.82
N MET A 194 -7.92 -9.65 -12.52
CA MET A 194 -7.64 -10.96 -11.93
C MET A 194 -8.85 -11.87 -12.14
N SER A 195 -8.76 -12.72 -13.18
CA SER A 195 -9.70 -13.80 -13.42
C SER A 195 -9.63 -14.82 -12.28
N TYR A 196 -10.61 -14.75 -11.38
CA TYR A 196 -10.86 -15.67 -10.27
C TYR A 196 -11.08 -17.15 -10.68
N GLY A 197 -11.07 -17.46 -11.98
CA GLY A 197 -11.27 -18.81 -12.50
C GLY A 197 -10.11 -19.78 -12.21
N GLN A 198 -8.93 -19.31 -11.77
CA GLN A 198 -7.76 -20.18 -11.58
C GLN A 198 -7.43 -20.52 -10.12
N SER A 199 -7.84 -19.70 -9.13
CA SER A 199 -7.54 -19.94 -7.71
C SER A 199 -8.63 -20.75 -6.97
N ALA A 200 -9.86 -20.79 -7.48
CA ALA A 200 -10.93 -21.63 -6.93
C ALA A 200 -10.75 -23.14 -7.22
N ALA A 201 -9.77 -23.53 -8.03
CA ALA A 201 -9.58 -24.92 -8.48
C ALA A 201 -8.76 -25.81 -7.52
N VAL A 202 -8.13 -25.27 -6.46
CA VAL A 202 -7.21 -26.03 -5.58
C VAL A 202 -7.88 -26.51 -4.28
N GLY A 203 -9.20 -26.40 -4.16
CA GLY A 203 -9.95 -26.72 -2.94
C GLY A 203 -11.21 -27.56 -3.14
N ALA A 204 -11.25 -28.46 -4.12
CA ALA A 204 -12.26 -29.53 -4.17
C ALA A 204 -11.74 -30.64 -3.24
N VAL A 205 -12.27 -30.87 -2.05
CA VAL A 205 -13.54 -31.54 -1.77
C VAL A 205 -14.00 -31.13 -0.36
N GLY A 206 -15.15 -30.45 -0.26
CA GLY A 206 -15.84 -30.15 1.02
C GLY A 206 -16.08 -28.67 1.36
N GLY A 207 -15.43 -27.73 0.67
CA GLY A 207 -15.35 -26.32 1.07
C GLY A 207 -16.09 -25.31 0.21
N ALA A 208 -17.15 -25.65 -0.53
CA ALA A 208 -17.77 -24.68 -1.44
C ALA A 208 -18.39 -23.47 -0.71
N ILE A 209 -19.13 -23.67 0.39
CA ILE A 209 -19.77 -22.56 1.13
C ILE A 209 -18.75 -21.82 2.00
N GLY A 210 -17.92 -22.55 2.76
CA GLY A 210 -16.85 -21.94 3.57
C GLY A 210 -15.79 -21.23 2.73
N GLY A 211 -15.44 -21.81 1.58
CA GLY A 211 -14.54 -21.22 0.59
C GLY A 211 -15.11 -19.96 -0.05
N LEU A 212 -16.42 -19.90 -0.32
CA LEU A 212 -17.08 -18.67 -0.80
C LEU A 212 -17.10 -17.57 0.27
N ILE A 213 -17.30 -17.91 1.55
CA ILE A 213 -17.26 -16.93 2.64
C ILE A 213 -15.84 -16.40 2.83
N VAL A 214 -14.82 -17.26 2.87
CA VAL A 214 -13.43 -16.80 3.01
C VAL A 214 -12.98 -16.02 1.76
N ALA A 215 -13.34 -16.49 0.56
CA ALA A 215 -13.03 -15.77 -0.69
C ALA A 215 -13.72 -14.40 -0.75
N SER A 216 -14.97 -14.28 -0.29
CA SER A 216 -15.65 -12.98 -0.23
C SER A 216 -15.04 -12.04 0.81
N LEU A 217 -14.64 -12.54 1.98
CA LEU A 217 -13.92 -11.75 2.99
C LEU A 217 -12.58 -11.24 2.44
N ILE A 218 -11.80 -12.09 1.78
CA ILE A 218 -10.54 -11.69 1.13
C ILE A 218 -10.81 -10.67 0.02
N ASN A 219 -11.83 -10.91 -0.81
CA ASN A 219 -12.20 -10.02 -1.92
C ASN A 219 -12.65 -8.64 -1.45
N MET A 220 -13.26 -8.52 -0.27
CA MET A 220 -13.64 -7.22 0.30
C MET A 220 -12.45 -6.34 0.66
N ASP A 221 -11.26 -6.92 0.87
CA ASP A 221 -10.04 -6.19 1.22
C ASP A 221 -9.06 -6.03 0.05
N MET A 222 -9.23 -6.78 -1.05
CA MET A 222 -8.38 -6.66 -2.24
C MET A 222 -8.41 -5.23 -2.81
N GLY A 223 -7.23 -4.73 -3.18
CA GLY A 223 -7.06 -3.38 -3.73
C GLY A 223 -7.10 -2.27 -2.67
N LYS A 224 -7.24 -2.58 -1.38
CA LYS A 224 -7.15 -1.56 -0.34
C LYS A 224 -5.71 -1.15 -0.08
N ILE A 225 -5.53 0.11 0.30
CA ILE A 225 -4.26 0.65 0.77
C ILE A 225 -4.02 0.14 2.18
N THR A 226 -2.87 -0.49 2.37
CA THR A 226 -2.36 -0.90 3.67
C THR A 226 -0.99 -0.27 3.87
N PHE A 227 -0.80 0.41 4.99
CA PHE A 227 0.50 0.91 5.35
C PHE A 227 1.37 -0.21 5.87
N ASP A 228 2.62 -0.23 5.44
CA ASP A 228 3.58 -1.12 6.06
C ASP A 228 3.81 -0.67 7.51
N SER A 229 3.91 -1.63 8.42
CA SER A 229 4.26 -1.36 9.82
C SER A 229 5.76 -1.10 9.97
N THR A 230 6.47 -0.89 8.86
CA THR A 230 7.90 -0.69 8.80
C THR A 230 8.30 0.58 9.52
N THR A 231 9.19 0.45 10.49
CA THR A 231 9.95 1.60 10.99
C THR A 231 10.99 1.93 9.93
N LEU A 232 10.74 2.97 9.14
CA LEU A 232 11.68 3.43 8.13
C LEU A 232 12.89 4.07 8.80
N GLU A 233 14.09 3.68 8.39
CA GLU A 233 15.34 4.23 8.91
C GLU A 233 15.50 5.71 8.50
N GLY A 234 16.23 6.48 9.31
CA GLY A 234 16.43 7.93 9.10
C GLY A 234 16.86 8.32 7.67
N PRO A 235 17.89 7.69 7.09
CA PRO A 235 18.33 8.00 5.72
C PRO A 235 17.25 7.77 4.66
N PHE A 236 16.41 6.75 4.84
CA PHE A 236 15.31 6.44 3.93
C PHE A 236 14.23 7.53 4.00
N VAL A 237 13.85 7.92 5.23
CA VAL A 237 12.91 9.01 5.48
C VAL A 237 13.43 10.33 4.92
N ASP A 238 14.70 10.65 5.14
CA ASP A 238 15.31 11.89 4.68
C ASP A 238 15.37 11.96 3.15
N ALA A 239 15.63 10.82 2.49
CA ALA A 239 15.59 10.75 1.03
C ALA A 239 14.18 11.01 0.48
N LEU A 240 13.14 10.43 1.09
CA LEU A 240 11.75 10.69 0.70
C LEU A 240 11.33 12.15 0.94
N ARG A 241 11.70 12.72 2.10
CA ARG A 241 11.45 14.13 2.40
C ARG A 241 12.15 15.05 1.41
N ARG A 242 13.40 14.76 1.07
CA ARG A 242 14.15 15.53 0.07
C ARG A 242 13.51 15.44 -1.32
N ALA A 243 13.08 14.25 -1.73
CA ALA A 243 12.37 14.08 -2.99
C ALA A 243 11.08 14.93 -3.02
N ALA A 244 10.35 14.99 -1.91
CA ALA A 244 9.10 15.75 -1.79
C ALA A 244 9.25 17.28 -1.75
N GLN A 245 10.47 17.82 -1.65
CA GLN A 245 10.69 19.28 -1.60
C GLN A 245 10.54 19.96 -2.96
N ASP A 246 10.74 19.24 -4.05
CA ASP A 246 10.68 19.78 -5.42
C ASP A 246 9.84 18.88 -6.34
N PRO A 247 8.52 18.78 -6.10
CA PRO A 247 7.64 17.99 -6.94
C PRO A 247 7.47 18.62 -8.32
N ILE A 248 7.60 17.79 -9.35
CA ILE A 248 7.34 18.22 -10.74
C ILE A 248 5.83 18.12 -11.00
N THR A 249 5.18 19.22 -11.37
CA THR A 249 3.78 19.20 -11.81
C THR A 249 3.68 18.58 -13.21
N LEU A 250 2.95 17.48 -13.36
CA LEU A 250 2.77 16.81 -14.65
C LEU A 250 1.80 17.57 -15.57
N ASP A 251 0.89 18.35 -15.00
CA ASP A 251 -0.05 19.19 -15.76
C ASP A 251 0.66 20.28 -16.59
N ASP A 252 1.83 20.72 -16.13
CA ASP A 252 2.64 21.74 -16.82
C ASP A 252 3.44 21.14 -17.99
N ILE A 253 3.62 19.81 -18.00
CA ILE A 253 4.46 19.09 -18.97
C ILE A 253 3.61 18.45 -20.07
N SER A 254 2.36 18.11 -19.76
CA SER A 254 1.44 17.56 -20.75
C SER A 254 1.28 18.56 -21.91
N PRO A 255 1.67 18.21 -23.15
CA PRO A 255 1.47 19.10 -24.28
C PRO A 255 -0.02 19.37 -24.34
N ARG A 256 -0.43 20.64 -24.21
CA ARG A 256 -1.82 21.07 -24.41
C ARG A 256 -2.35 20.29 -25.60
N ARG A 257 -3.33 19.41 -25.38
CA ARG A 257 -4.03 18.77 -26.50
C ARG A 257 -4.40 19.91 -27.43
N GLN A 258 -3.85 19.87 -28.64
CA GLN A 258 -4.36 20.68 -29.72
C GLN A 258 -5.76 20.12 -29.96
N ASP A 259 -6.75 20.88 -29.51
CA ASP A 259 -8.16 20.66 -29.82
C ASP A 259 -8.39 20.66 -31.33
#